data_AF-A0A0T8UGY7-F1
#
_entry.id   AF-A0A0T8UGY7-F1
#
_cell.length_a   1.000
_cell.length_b   1.000
_cell.length_c   1.000
_cell.angle_alpha   90.00
_cell.angle_beta   90.00
_cell.angle_gamma   90.00
#
_symmetry.space_group_name_H-M   'P 1'
#
loop_
_entity.id
_entity.type
_entity.pdbx_description
1 polymer ?
#
loop_
_entity_poly.entity_id
_entity_poly.type
_entity_poly.pdbx_seq_one_letter_code
_entity_poly.pdbx_strand_id
1 'polypeptide(L)'
;MLLRDKFYENLGTYYSSPEEIKNQLNSKIFNDFKIVINIIGINQPQEDLTPIYKIQNLELSSTNKNSKLQDEIDDINKYLLSAGTGLGYKDEKNSWSLFYLIKEMITSFQRQGYNYYRGQREDWETVPGIFRNLQNSEGNKYCNTFESLYLNISREFPDEVKYVPLNQEMLDIRADELAILQHYGLPTSLLDISENPFIAMLFMLGFGKIKNPQLEFYKIDSSNDSENGIISLVHKKITNKRIRAQKGAFINFDKLIKFINFKKNEIELENYKPIDRIILNIKFNIEASIKSLKNQQSSNHTKPEDDLSSKNLDGVIKFLEGKSVKSGSDKNNQEERISGDYYELIQRELLRKLKEYNYETNALFPDFSDYLIYKSKEFELKDDKKSNRAVLNELKKNSNNLPYHKSKKNRKGKYRITRVWRKSL
;
A
#
# COMPACT_ATOMS: atom_id res chain seq x y z
N MET A 1 30.64 17.79 7.56
CA MET A 1 29.45 18.64 7.41
C MET A 1 28.89 18.36 6.03
N LEU A 2 27.75 17.68 5.93
CA LEU A 2 27.11 17.41 4.64
C LEU A 2 26.42 18.70 4.16
N LEU A 3 26.67 19.11 2.91
CA LEU A 3 26.12 20.33 2.33
C LEU A 3 24.61 20.17 2.07
N ARG A 4 23.82 21.21 2.39
CA ARG A 4 22.37 21.25 2.10
C ARG A 4 22.06 21.07 0.60
N ASP A 5 23.02 21.36 -0.27
CA ASP A 5 22.92 21.17 -1.73
C ASP A 5 22.73 19.71 -2.16
N LYS A 6 22.97 18.75 -1.26
CA LYS A 6 22.79 17.31 -1.48
C LYS A 6 21.67 16.72 -0.62
N PHE A 7 20.61 17.49 -0.36
CA PHE A 7 19.52 17.10 0.53
C PHE A 7 18.98 15.68 0.27
N TYR A 8 18.61 15.36 -0.97
CA TYR A 8 18.07 14.03 -1.30
C TYR A 8 19.09 12.91 -1.24
N GLU A 9 20.35 13.18 -1.62
CA GLU A 9 21.42 12.18 -1.51
C GLU A 9 21.66 11.83 -0.04
N ASN A 10 21.77 12.86 0.83
CA ASN A 10 22.00 12.70 2.26
C ASN A 10 20.81 12.04 2.95
N LEU A 11 19.59 12.49 2.67
CA LEU A 11 18.40 11.89 3.28
C LEU A 11 18.18 10.46 2.76
N GLY A 12 18.50 10.20 1.49
CA GLY A 12 18.43 8.90 0.85
C GLY A 12 19.36 7.84 1.44
N THR A 13 20.42 8.20 2.17
CA THR A 13 21.24 7.19 2.87
C THR A 13 20.49 6.50 4.00
N TYR A 14 19.55 7.21 4.65
CA TYR A 14 18.74 6.70 5.75
C TYR A 14 17.56 5.83 5.29
N TYR A 15 17.35 5.71 3.98
CA TYR A 15 16.35 4.82 3.37
C TYR A 15 16.95 3.52 2.83
N SER A 16 18.15 3.14 3.29
CA SER A 16 18.85 1.94 2.81
C SER A 16 18.31 0.65 3.42
N SER A 17 17.73 0.70 4.62
CA SER A 17 17.08 -0.44 5.28
C SER A 17 15.79 -0.06 6.02
N PRO A 18 14.83 -0.98 6.18
CA PRO A 18 13.60 -0.72 6.95
C PRO A 18 13.87 -0.29 8.40
N GLU A 19 14.90 -0.85 9.03
CA GLU A 19 15.27 -0.52 10.40
C GLU A 19 15.80 0.92 10.52
N GLU A 20 16.63 1.36 9.57
CA GLU A 20 17.07 2.77 9.51
C GLU A 20 15.89 3.70 9.26
N ILE A 21 14.99 3.37 8.34
CA ILE A 21 13.80 4.19 8.06
C ILE A 21 12.98 4.39 9.33
N LYS A 22 12.71 3.28 10.05
CA LYS A 22 11.92 3.29 11.27
C LYS A 22 12.63 4.09 12.37
N ASN A 23 13.89 3.76 12.66
CA ASN A 23 14.61 4.27 13.82
C ASN A 23 15.19 5.68 13.62
N GLN A 24 15.58 6.02 12.41
CA GLN A 24 16.28 7.28 12.10
C GLN A 24 15.36 8.36 11.56
N LEU A 25 14.23 8.01 10.93
CA LEU A 25 13.37 8.98 10.28
C LEU A 25 11.93 8.96 10.78
N ASN A 26 11.21 7.85 10.61
CA ASN A 26 9.80 7.79 10.99
C ASN A 26 9.59 8.06 12.48
N SER A 27 10.44 7.53 13.36
CA SER A 27 10.41 7.79 14.81
C SER A 27 10.61 9.27 15.19
N LYS A 28 11.27 10.06 14.33
CA LYS A 28 11.51 11.49 14.55
C LYS A 28 10.42 12.35 13.92
N ILE A 29 9.80 11.87 12.84
CA ILE A 29 8.72 12.57 12.14
C ILE A 29 7.36 12.36 12.80
N PHE A 30 7.13 11.14 13.31
CA PHE A 30 5.85 10.68 13.81
C PHE A 30 5.92 10.20 15.26
N ASN A 31 4.89 10.53 16.02
CA ASN A 31 4.64 9.90 17.31
C ASN A 31 3.67 8.74 17.11
N ASP A 32 4.24 7.54 16.93
CA ASP A 32 3.50 6.36 16.46
C ASP A 32 2.78 5.60 17.59
N PHE A 33 1.51 5.29 17.35
CA PHE A 33 0.71 4.35 18.14
C PHE A 33 0.25 3.22 17.24
N LYS A 34 0.83 2.02 17.39
CA LYS A 34 0.48 0.88 16.53
C LYS A 34 -0.57 0.01 17.20
N ILE A 35 -1.71 -0.17 16.53
CA ILE A 35 -2.79 -1.06 16.94
C ILE A 35 -2.83 -2.22 15.95
N VAL A 36 -2.84 -3.45 16.46
CA VAL A 36 -2.96 -4.66 15.65
C VAL A 36 -4.34 -5.27 15.89
N ILE A 37 -5.15 -5.37 14.82
CA ILE A 37 -6.37 -6.19 14.82
C ILE A 37 -5.94 -7.61 14.49
N ASN A 38 -5.94 -8.50 15.48
CA ASN A 38 -5.63 -9.90 15.26
C ASN A 38 -6.88 -10.63 14.79
N ILE A 39 -6.75 -11.29 13.63
CA ILE A 39 -7.80 -12.05 12.99
C ILE A 39 -7.39 -13.52 12.96
N ILE A 40 -8.34 -14.40 13.24
CA ILE A 40 -8.15 -15.85 13.16
C ILE A 40 -9.17 -16.50 12.24
N GLY A 41 -8.72 -17.52 11.51
CA GLY A 41 -9.53 -18.32 10.61
C GLY A 41 -10.41 -19.29 11.38
N ILE A 42 -11.68 -19.32 11.01
CA ILE A 42 -12.68 -20.23 11.59
C ILE A 42 -13.28 -21.19 10.55
N ASN A 43 -13.19 -20.86 9.25
CA ASN A 43 -13.53 -21.75 8.14
C ASN A 43 -12.48 -21.63 7.03
N GLN A 44 -12.44 -22.62 6.12
CA GLN A 44 -11.59 -22.54 4.93
C GLN A 44 -12.03 -21.36 4.03
N PRO A 45 -11.08 -20.68 3.37
CA PRO A 45 -11.38 -19.57 2.47
C PRO A 45 -12.03 -20.08 1.18
N GLN A 46 -13.36 -20.23 1.20
CA GLN A 46 -14.19 -20.59 0.03
C GLN A 46 -15.31 -19.55 -0.13
N GLU A 47 -15.76 -19.31 -1.37
CA GLU A 47 -16.70 -18.22 -1.67
C GLU A 47 -18.08 -18.39 -1.06
N ASP A 48 -18.51 -19.65 -0.83
CA ASP A 48 -19.89 -20.00 -0.45
C ASP A 48 -20.09 -20.30 1.05
N LEU A 49 -19.06 -20.10 1.89
CA LEU A 49 -19.12 -20.42 3.32
C LEU A 49 -19.39 -19.20 4.22
N THR A 50 -20.02 -19.51 5.36
CA THR A 50 -20.20 -18.67 6.56
C THR A 50 -18.91 -17.93 6.98
N PRO A 51 -18.94 -16.94 7.89
CA PRO A 51 -17.78 -16.10 8.21
C PRO A 51 -16.48 -16.91 8.28
N ILE A 52 -15.52 -16.59 7.41
CA ILE A 52 -14.28 -17.37 7.30
C ILE A 52 -13.29 -17.03 8.41
N TYR A 53 -13.47 -15.86 9.02
CA TYR A 53 -12.64 -15.35 10.10
C TYR A 53 -13.48 -14.81 11.24
N LYS A 54 -12.84 -14.64 12.40
CA LYS A 54 -13.33 -13.78 13.49
C LYS A 54 -12.21 -12.88 13.99
N ILE A 55 -12.59 -11.75 14.55
CA ILE A 55 -11.68 -10.84 15.25
C ILE A 55 -11.37 -11.44 16.61
N GLN A 56 -10.11 -11.70 16.91
CA GLN A 56 -9.69 -12.31 18.17
C GLN A 56 -9.59 -11.26 19.27
N ASN A 57 -8.80 -10.20 19.02
CA ASN A 57 -8.56 -9.08 19.92
C ASN A 57 -7.90 -7.94 19.13
N LEU A 58 -7.77 -6.79 19.80
CA LEU A 58 -6.93 -5.68 19.39
C LEU A 58 -5.77 -5.56 20.38
N GLU A 59 -4.58 -5.28 19.87
CA GLU A 59 -3.37 -5.11 20.67
C GLU A 59 -2.72 -3.76 20.39
N LEU A 60 -2.50 -2.96 21.44
CA LEU A 60 -1.71 -1.74 21.35
C LEU A 60 -0.23 -2.08 21.58
N SER A 61 0.63 -1.66 20.66
CA SER A 61 2.07 -1.84 20.78
C SER A 61 2.62 -1.01 21.94
N SER A 62 3.46 -1.62 22.76
CA SER A 62 4.01 -1.07 24.01
C SER A 62 4.97 0.12 23.83
N THR A 63 5.32 0.48 22.59
CA THR A 63 6.35 1.47 22.28
C THR A 63 6.01 2.88 22.75
N ASN A 64 4.73 3.26 22.79
CA ASN A 64 4.27 4.56 23.29
C ASN A 64 3.02 4.39 24.16
N LYS A 65 3.13 4.70 25.46
CA LYS A 65 1.99 4.61 26.40
C LYS A 65 1.00 5.73 26.14
N ASN A 66 -0.19 5.39 25.62
CA ASN A 66 -1.33 6.28 25.56
C ASN A 66 -2.48 5.64 26.36
N SER A 67 -2.68 6.08 27.60
CA SER A 67 -3.66 5.48 28.51
C SER A 67 -5.07 5.57 27.94
N LYS A 68 -5.44 6.70 27.33
CA LYS A 68 -6.76 6.89 26.73
C LYS A 68 -7.01 5.90 25.59
N LEU A 69 -6.01 5.71 24.72
CA LEU A 69 -6.10 4.75 23.63
C LEU A 69 -6.12 3.31 24.15
N GLN A 70 -5.35 3.01 25.20
CA GLN A 70 -5.34 1.70 25.85
C GLN A 70 -6.71 1.39 26.46
N ASP A 71 -7.30 2.32 27.22
CA ASP A 71 -8.62 2.16 27.84
C ASP A 71 -9.70 1.86 26.79
N GLU A 72 -9.65 2.57 25.65
CA GLU A 72 -10.56 2.37 24.53
C GLU A 72 -10.38 0.98 23.88
N ILE A 73 -9.14 0.54 23.67
CA ILE A 73 -8.83 -0.78 23.14
C ILE A 73 -9.27 -1.87 24.11
N ASP A 74 -9.09 -1.67 25.42
CA ASP A 74 -9.53 -2.58 26.46
C ASP A 74 -11.06 -2.68 26.48
N ASP A 75 -11.78 -1.58 26.29
CA ASP A 75 -13.24 -1.60 26.19
C ASP A 75 -13.71 -2.33 24.93
N ILE A 76 -13.10 -2.09 23.77
CA ILE A 76 -13.39 -2.86 22.54
C ILE A 76 -13.13 -4.35 22.78
N ASN A 77 -12.00 -4.71 23.42
CA ASN A 77 -11.67 -6.09 23.73
C ASN A 77 -12.68 -6.73 24.71
N LYS A 78 -13.11 -6.01 25.75
CA LYS A 78 -14.18 -6.47 26.66
C LYS A 78 -15.47 -6.71 25.89
N TYR A 79 -15.81 -5.86 24.93
CA TYR A 79 -16.97 -6.08 24.05
C TYR A 79 -16.81 -7.32 23.17
N LEU A 80 -15.66 -7.51 22.52
CA LEU A 80 -15.37 -8.69 21.71
C LEU A 80 -15.45 -9.99 22.53
N LEU A 81 -15.05 -9.96 23.81
CA LEU A 81 -15.15 -11.09 24.73
C LEU A 81 -16.58 -11.31 25.25
N SER A 82 -17.31 -10.24 25.56
CA SER A 82 -18.67 -10.27 26.15
C SER A 82 -19.78 -10.48 25.13
N ALA A 83 -19.48 -10.39 23.83
CA ALA A 83 -20.34 -10.79 22.72
C ALA A 83 -20.73 -12.30 22.73
N GLY A 84 -20.69 -12.96 23.88
CA GLY A 84 -21.45 -14.18 24.19
C GLY A 84 -22.73 -13.94 25.03
N THR A 85 -23.04 -12.73 25.50
CA THR A 85 -24.15 -12.51 26.47
C THR A 85 -25.03 -11.25 26.34
N GLY A 86 -24.77 -10.26 25.46
CA GLY A 86 -25.76 -9.17 25.27
C GLY A 86 -25.36 -7.95 24.42
N LEU A 87 -26.39 -7.38 23.76
CA LEU A 87 -26.58 -6.00 23.21
C LEU A 87 -25.60 -5.39 22.16
N GLY A 88 -24.70 -6.14 21.52
CA GLY A 88 -24.02 -5.70 20.29
C GLY A 88 -24.86 -5.93 19.01
N TYR A 89 -24.52 -5.28 17.89
CA TYR A 89 -25.15 -5.51 16.57
C TYR A 89 -25.11 -7.02 16.22
N LYS A 90 -26.25 -7.69 16.37
CA LYS A 90 -26.40 -9.15 16.20
C LYS A 90 -26.44 -9.52 14.72
N ASP A 91 -25.41 -10.21 14.22
CA ASP A 91 -25.67 -11.32 13.31
C ASP A 91 -26.03 -12.56 14.15
N GLU A 92 -26.63 -13.58 13.55
CA GLU A 92 -27.06 -14.80 14.28
C GLU A 92 -25.88 -15.57 14.92
N LYS A 93 -24.62 -15.17 14.69
CA LYS A 93 -23.38 -15.83 15.14
C LYS A 93 -22.46 -14.95 15.99
N ASN A 94 -22.87 -13.72 16.32
CA ASN A 94 -22.16 -12.78 17.19
C ASN A 94 -20.71 -12.42 16.77
N SER A 95 -20.44 -12.27 15.47
CA SER A 95 -19.13 -11.80 14.99
C SER A 95 -19.18 -10.38 14.41
N TRP A 96 -18.38 -9.45 14.96
CA TRP A 96 -18.15 -8.17 14.29
C TRP A 96 -17.49 -8.40 12.93
N SER A 97 -18.03 -7.77 11.88
CA SER A 97 -17.28 -7.68 10.63
C SER A 97 -16.13 -6.71 10.78
N LEU A 98 -15.03 -6.99 10.09
CA LEU A 98 -13.84 -6.14 10.12
C LEU A 98 -14.16 -4.70 9.67
N PHE A 99 -15.06 -4.55 8.69
CA PHE A 99 -15.48 -3.23 8.21
C PHE A 99 -16.10 -2.37 9.32
N TYR A 100 -17.02 -2.94 10.11
CA TYR A 100 -17.68 -2.18 11.17
C TYR A 100 -16.73 -1.88 12.32
N LEU A 101 -15.80 -2.78 12.65
CA LEU A 101 -14.72 -2.46 13.60
C LEU A 101 -13.93 -1.25 13.14
N ILE A 102 -13.44 -1.26 11.90
CA ILE A 102 -12.67 -0.15 11.34
C ILE A 102 -13.50 1.14 11.35
N LYS A 103 -14.80 1.08 11.02
CA LYS A 103 -15.70 2.25 11.05
C LYS A 103 -15.86 2.86 12.44
N GLU A 104 -15.99 2.03 13.48
CA GLU A 104 -16.08 2.52 14.87
C GLU A 104 -14.74 3.13 15.32
N MET A 105 -13.62 2.50 14.97
CA MET A 105 -12.28 3.05 15.25
C MET A 105 -12.07 4.40 14.53
N ILE A 106 -12.47 4.51 13.26
CA ILE A 106 -12.47 5.78 12.52
C ILE A 106 -13.24 6.85 13.30
N THR A 107 -14.47 6.54 13.71
CA THR A 107 -15.36 7.47 14.42
C THR A 107 -14.74 7.92 15.74
N SER A 108 -14.14 6.99 16.48
CA SER A 108 -13.50 7.31 17.74
C SER A 108 -12.24 8.15 17.59
N PHE A 109 -11.34 7.78 16.68
CA PHE A 109 -10.10 8.53 16.44
C PHE A 109 -10.41 9.92 15.88
N GLN A 110 -11.44 10.08 15.07
CA GLN A 110 -11.93 11.40 14.63
C GLN A 110 -12.30 12.30 15.81
N ARG A 111 -12.99 11.77 16.83
CA ARG A 111 -13.32 12.53 18.05
C ARG A 111 -12.08 12.95 18.86
N GLN A 112 -10.94 12.29 18.63
CA GLN A 112 -9.65 12.60 19.26
C GLN A 112 -8.78 13.56 18.40
N GLY A 113 -9.29 13.96 17.24
CA GLY A 113 -8.67 14.93 16.33
C GLY A 113 -7.91 14.31 15.16
N TYR A 114 -7.96 12.99 14.96
CA TYR A 114 -7.35 12.37 13.78
C TYR A 114 -8.21 12.62 12.54
N ASN A 115 -7.69 13.40 11.60
CA ASN A 115 -8.43 14.03 10.51
C ASN A 115 -7.89 13.73 9.11
N TYR A 116 -6.71 13.13 9.00
CA TYR A 116 -6.16 12.66 7.72
C TYR A 116 -5.78 11.18 7.79
N TYR A 117 -5.83 10.52 6.63
CA TYR A 117 -5.72 9.07 6.53
C TYR A 117 -4.87 8.65 5.33
N ARG A 118 -4.20 7.51 5.47
CA ARG A 118 -3.48 6.85 4.38
C ARG A 118 -3.62 5.35 4.46
N GLY A 119 -4.01 4.73 3.35
CA GLY A 119 -4.09 3.27 3.24
C GLY A 119 -2.85 2.68 2.60
N GLN A 120 -2.36 1.57 3.15
CA GLN A 120 -1.29 0.78 2.57
C GLN A 120 -1.69 -0.69 2.51
N ARG A 121 -1.51 -1.33 1.36
CA ARG A 121 -1.83 -2.75 1.14
C ARG A 121 -0.96 -3.71 1.96
N GLU A 122 0.18 -3.21 2.42
CA GLU A 122 1.21 -3.92 3.17
C GLU A 122 1.69 -3.06 4.35
N ASP A 123 2.32 -3.70 5.32
CA ASP A 123 2.87 -3.08 6.53
C ASP A 123 4.21 -2.38 6.28
N TRP A 124 4.35 -1.76 5.10
CA TRP A 124 5.55 -1.03 4.71
C TRP A 124 5.75 0.23 5.55
N GLU A 125 7.02 0.58 5.71
CA GLU A 125 7.38 1.88 6.27
C GLU A 125 6.88 3.03 5.37
N THR A 126 6.53 4.13 6.01
CA THR A 126 5.95 5.30 5.36
C THR A 126 7.03 6.10 4.60
N VAL A 127 7.31 5.67 3.38
CA VAL A 127 8.37 6.22 2.52
C VAL A 127 7.78 6.89 1.28
N PRO A 128 8.11 8.17 0.99
CA PRO A 128 7.67 8.83 -0.24
C PRO A 128 8.39 8.22 -1.46
N GLY A 129 7.79 8.41 -2.64
CA GLY A 129 8.21 7.71 -3.86
C GLY A 129 9.69 7.90 -4.21
N ILE A 130 10.24 9.11 -4.01
CA ILE A 130 11.62 9.47 -4.33
C ILE A 130 12.67 8.63 -3.58
N PHE A 131 12.37 8.18 -2.36
CA PHE A 131 13.30 7.43 -1.51
C PHE A 131 13.07 5.92 -1.52
N ARG A 132 12.15 5.43 -2.35
CA ARG A 132 12.01 3.99 -2.59
C ARG A 132 13.27 3.48 -3.32
N ASN A 133 13.55 2.19 -3.18
CA ASN A 133 14.72 1.54 -3.77
C ASN A 133 14.61 1.45 -5.31
N LEU A 134 14.73 2.60 -5.98
CA LEU A 134 14.67 2.78 -7.42
C LEU A 134 16.06 3.16 -7.93
N GLN A 135 16.51 2.50 -8.98
CA GLN A 135 17.80 2.74 -9.62
C GLN A 135 17.64 2.72 -11.14
N ASN A 136 18.45 3.52 -11.84
CA ASN A 136 18.51 3.44 -13.29
C ASN A 136 19.35 2.23 -13.76
N SER A 137 19.44 2.01 -15.08
CA SER A 137 20.24 0.93 -15.68
C SER A 137 21.74 0.99 -15.36
N GLU A 138 22.24 2.13 -14.89
CA GLU A 138 23.63 2.37 -14.52
C GLU A 138 23.86 2.17 -13.01
N GLY A 139 22.83 1.82 -12.24
CA GLY A 139 22.90 1.63 -10.79
C GLY A 139 22.81 2.93 -9.96
N ASN A 140 22.56 4.08 -10.59
CA ASN A 140 22.39 5.34 -9.88
C ASN A 140 21.04 5.36 -9.15
N LYS A 141 21.06 5.63 -7.84
CA LYS A 141 19.84 5.80 -7.02
C LYS A 141 19.00 6.96 -7.56
N TYR A 142 17.69 6.75 -7.65
CA TYR A 142 16.75 7.74 -8.17
C TYR A 142 16.77 9.06 -7.39
N CYS A 143 16.87 9.01 -6.06
CA CYS A 143 16.96 10.21 -5.23
C CYS A 143 18.17 11.10 -5.56
N ASN A 144 19.26 10.52 -6.07
CA ASN A 144 20.47 11.26 -6.43
C ASN A 144 20.35 11.99 -7.78
N THR A 145 19.48 11.50 -8.67
CA THR A 145 19.29 12.06 -10.02
C THR A 145 18.01 12.87 -10.17
N PHE A 146 17.16 12.88 -9.14
CA PHE A 146 15.84 13.49 -9.15
C PHE A 146 15.85 14.96 -9.59
N GLU A 147 16.72 15.80 -9.03
CA GLU A 147 16.76 17.23 -9.38
C GLU A 147 17.08 17.47 -10.87
N SER A 148 18.06 16.74 -11.40
CA SER A 148 18.42 16.80 -12.81
C SER A 148 17.28 16.32 -13.70
N LEU A 149 16.59 15.24 -13.29
CA LEU A 149 15.43 14.71 -14.01
C LEU A 149 14.28 15.72 -14.02
N TYR A 150 13.94 16.27 -12.86
CA TYR A 150 12.88 17.27 -12.72
C TYR A 150 13.17 18.52 -13.59
N LEU A 151 14.40 19.03 -13.55
CA LEU A 151 14.81 20.14 -14.39
C LEU A 151 14.67 19.80 -15.89
N ASN A 152 15.07 18.61 -16.31
CA ASN A 152 14.96 18.19 -17.71
C ASN A 152 13.49 18.06 -18.15
N ILE A 153 12.63 17.46 -17.33
CA ILE A 153 11.19 17.35 -17.61
C ILE A 153 10.58 18.75 -17.79
N SER A 154 10.92 19.71 -16.93
CA SER A 154 10.40 21.08 -17.05
C SER A 154 10.85 21.81 -18.32
N ARG A 155 11.98 21.42 -18.92
CA ARG A 155 12.48 21.99 -20.18
C ARG A 155 11.81 21.36 -21.39
N GLU A 156 11.46 20.08 -21.28
CA GLU A 156 10.77 19.33 -22.33
C GLU A 156 9.27 19.67 -22.36
N PHE A 157 8.66 19.85 -21.19
CA PHE A 157 7.23 20.15 -21.02
C PHE A 157 6.99 21.45 -20.20
N PRO A 158 7.48 22.61 -20.67
CA PRO A 158 7.46 23.87 -19.91
C PRO A 158 6.05 24.43 -19.65
N ASP A 159 5.07 24.04 -20.46
CA ASP A 159 3.68 24.46 -20.31
C ASP A 159 2.93 23.64 -19.24
N GLU A 160 3.43 22.45 -18.91
CA GLU A 160 2.78 21.51 -17.98
C GLU A 160 3.36 21.60 -16.56
N VAL A 161 4.69 21.73 -16.46
CA VAL A 161 5.39 21.76 -15.17
C VAL A 161 6.59 22.69 -15.19
N LYS A 162 6.73 23.50 -14.14
CA LYS A 162 7.86 24.40 -13.95
C LYS A 162 8.84 23.82 -12.94
N TYR A 163 10.13 23.90 -13.24
CA TYR A 163 11.14 23.57 -12.24
C TYR A 163 11.20 24.67 -11.16
N VAL A 164 10.99 24.25 -9.91
CA VAL A 164 11.15 25.10 -8.73
C VAL A 164 12.26 24.49 -7.89
N PRO A 165 13.40 25.17 -7.66
CA PRO A 165 14.50 24.60 -6.89
C PRO A 165 14.11 24.34 -5.44
N LEU A 166 14.80 23.41 -4.79
CA LEU A 166 14.61 23.12 -3.37
C LEU A 166 15.11 24.31 -2.52
N ASN A 167 14.20 25.22 -2.19
CA ASN A 167 14.44 26.42 -1.39
C ASN A 167 13.31 26.58 -0.35
N GLN A 168 13.67 26.91 0.89
CA GLN A 168 12.74 27.06 2.02
C GLN A 168 11.56 28.01 1.76
N GLU A 169 11.78 29.09 1.01
CA GLU A 169 10.75 30.10 0.69
C GLU A 169 9.79 29.63 -0.42
N MET A 170 10.20 28.65 -1.22
CA MET A 170 9.48 28.20 -2.41
C MET A 170 8.84 26.82 -2.23
N LEU A 171 8.84 26.27 -1.02
CA LEU A 171 8.44 24.88 -0.77
C LEU A 171 6.97 24.59 -1.15
N ASP A 172 6.05 25.52 -0.95
CA ASP A 172 4.64 25.32 -1.30
C ASP A 172 4.42 25.40 -2.82
N ILE A 173 5.09 26.34 -3.49
CA ILE A 173 5.08 26.44 -4.96
C ILE A 173 5.71 25.19 -5.58
N ARG A 174 6.82 24.71 -4.99
CA ARG A 174 7.46 23.47 -5.40
C ARG A 174 6.54 22.27 -5.18
N ALA A 175 5.81 22.20 -4.07
CA ALA A 175 4.84 21.14 -3.81
C ALA A 175 3.73 21.10 -4.87
N ASP A 176 3.24 22.25 -5.33
CA ASP A 176 2.25 22.30 -6.41
C ASP A 176 2.76 21.63 -7.70
N GLU A 177 4.00 21.91 -8.09
CA GLU A 177 4.62 21.34 -9.29
C GLU A 177 4.99 19.85 -9.11
N LEU A 178 5.46 19.46 -7.92
CA LEU A 178 5.69 18.05 -7.58
C LEU A 178 4.38 17.24 -7.61
N ALA A 179 3.26 17.83 -7.19
CA ALA A 179 1.98 17.15 -7.23
C ALA A 179 1.48 16.91 -8.66
N ILE A 180 1.86 17.76 -9.63
CA ILE A 180 1.63 17.53 -11.06
C ILE A 180 2.46 16.33 -11.52
N LEU A 181 3.76 16.30 -11.22
CA LEU A 181 4.62 15.17 -11.56
C LEU A 181 4.13 13.84 -10.98
N GLN A 182 3.69 13.85 -9.72
CA GLN A 182 3.12 12.69 -9.03
C GLN A 182 1.80 12.24 -9.63
N HIS A 183 0.98 13.17 -10.13
CA HIS A 183 -0.24 12.83 -10.85
C HIS A 183 0.06 11.97 -12.08
N TYR A 184 1.10 12.33 -12.84
CA TYR A 184 1.57 11.57 -14.01
C TYR A 184 2.45 10.36 -13.67
N GLY A 185 2.58 10.02 -12.38
CA GLY A 185 3.25 8.79 -11.93
C GLY A 185 4.75 8.92 -11.67
N LEU A 186 5.31 10.13 -11.73
CA LEU A 186 6.70 10.33 -11.33
C LEU A 186 6.82 10.22 -9.80
N PRO A 187 7.71 9.36 -9.25
CA PRO A 187 7.93 9.29 -7.81
C PRO A 187 8.52 10.61 -7.28
N THR A 188 7.88 11.23 -6.28
CA THR A 188 8.32 12.50 -5.67
C THR A 188 8.52 12.38 -4.16
N SER A 189 8.90 13.48 -3.51
CA SER A 189 9.01 13.62 -2.05
C SER A 189 7.66 13.84 -1.35
N LEU A 190 6.56 13.94 -2.10
CA LEU A 190 5.22 14.06 -1.54
C LEU A 190 4.62 12.69 -1.22
N LEU A 191 3.95 12.60 -0.08
CA LEU A 191 3.21 11.43 0.34
C LEU A 191 1.73 11.78 0.46
N ASP A 192 0.88 11.12 -0.35
CA ASP A 192 -0.55 11.38 -0.37
C ASP A 192 -1.22 11.02 0.97
N ILE A 193 -2.01 11.94 1.52
CA ILE A 193 -2.94 11.71 2.64
C ILE A 193 -4.31 12.26 2.26
N SER A 194 -5.39 11.65 2.74
CA SER A 194 -6.77 12.04 2.44
C SER A 194 -7.50 12.48 3.69
N GLU A 195 -8.38 13.48 3.60
CA GLU A 195 -9.34 13.83 4.67
C GLU A 195 -10.47 12.79 4.80
N ASN A 196 -10.56 11.84 3.87
CA ASN A 196 -11.60 10.82 3.87
C ASN A 196 -11.01 9.42 4.17
N PRO A 197 -11.40 8.79 5.28
CA PRO A 197 -10.86 7.49 5.67
C PRO A 197 -11.26 6.36 4.71
N PHE A 198 -12.42 6.45 4.05
CA PHE A 198 -12.87 5.46 3.09
C PHE A 198 -12.10 5.56 1.76
N ILE A 199 -11.68 6.76 1.38
CA ILE A 199 -10.75 6.95 0.24
C ILE A 199 -9.39 6.32 0.56
N ALA A 200 -8.87 6.51 1.78
CA ALA A 200 -7.67 5.82 2.23
C ALA A 200 -7.83 4.29 2.22
N MET A 201 -8.98 3.76 2.67
CA MET A 201 -9.27 2.32 2.56
C MET A 201 -9.32 1.83 1.11
N LEU A 202 -9.81 2.62 0.16
CA LEU A 202 -9.73 2.24 -1.26
C LEU A 202 -8.28 2.16 -1.74
N PHE A 203 -7.37 3.02 -1.28
CA PHE A 203 -5.93 2.87 -1.57
C PHE A 203 -5.32 1.63 -0.92
N MET A 204 -5.75 1.29 0.29
CA MET A 204 -5.33 0.08 1.00
C MET A 204 -5.75 -1.20 0.25
N LEU A 205 -6.93 -1.20 -0.38
CA LEU A 205 -7.58 -2.41 -0.88
C LEU A 205 -7.69 -2.50 -2.41
N GLY A 206 -7.55 -1.40 -3.14
CA GLY A 206 -7.92 -1.33 -4.57
C GLY A 206 -6.81 -1.72 -5.56
N PHE A 207 -5.56 -1.88 -5.11
CA PHE A 207 -4.39 -1.90 -5.99
C PHE A 207 -3.45 -3.11 -5.78
N GLY A 208 -3.96 -4.29 -6.13
CA GLY A 208 -3.25 -5.58 -6.04
C GLY A 208 -3.61 -6.35 -4.76
N LYS A 209 -2.94 -7.48 -4.53
CA LYS A 209 -3.15 -8.31 -3.34
C LYS A 209 -2.67 -7.58 -2.08
N ILE A 210 -3.43 -7.72 -0.99
CA ILE A 210 -3.04 -7.19 0.33
C ILE A 210 -2.27 -8.24 1.14
N LYS A 211 -1.37 -7.79 1.99
CA LYS A 211 -0.60 -8.62 2.93
C LYS A 211 -0.29 -7.81 4.17
N ASN A 212 -0.92 -8.11 5.30
CA ASN A 212 -0.83 -7.30 6.52
C ASN A 212 -1.16 -5.81 6.24
N PRO A 213 -2.30 -5.50 5.61
CA PRO A 213 -2.63 -4.12 5.26
C PRO A 213 -2.71 -3.23 6.50
N GLN A 214 -2.51 -1.93 6.29
CA GLN A 214 -2.60 -0.94 7.35
C GLN A 214 -3.31 0.34 6.91
N LEU A 215 -4.05 0.93 7.85
CA LEU A 215 -4.67 2.23 7.73
C LEU A 215 -4.01 3.16 8.76
N GLU A 216 -3.39 4.22 8.26
CA GLU A 216 -2.73 5.23 9.06
C GLU A 216 -3.68 6.41 9.29
N PHE A 217 -3.64 6.95 10.49
CA PHE A 217 -4.43 8.08 10.96
C PHE A 217 -3.49 9.16 11.45
N TYR A 218 -3.63 10.37 10.93
CA TYR A 218 -2.79 11.51 11.25
C TYR A 218 -3.63 12.58 11.94
N LYS A 219 -3.07 13.14 13.01
CA LYS A 219 -3.63 14.31 13.68
C LYS A 219 -2.88 15.55 13.22
N ILE A 220 -3.51 16.32 12.34
CA ILE A 220 -2.91 17.47 11.66
C ILE A 220 -3.71 18.73 11.98
N ASP A 221 -3.04 19.76 12.46
CA ASP A 221 -3.54 21.12 12.46
C ASP A 221 -3.16 21.77 11.13
N SER A 222 -4.08 21.79 10.16
CA SER A 222 -3.78 22.22 8.80
C SER A 222 -3.23 23.65 8.71
N SER A 223 -3.56 24.52 9.67
CA SER A 223 -3.02 25.88 9.72
C SER A 223 -1.58 25.87 10.23
N ASN A 224 -1.35 25.31 11.42
CA ASN A 224 -0.03 25.31 12.03
C ASN A 224 0.97 24.39 11.30
N ASP A 225 0.56 23.19 10.92
CA ASP A 225 1.45 22.16 10.38
C ASP A 225 1.79 22.41 8.91
N SER A 226 1.04 23.28 8.22
CA SER A 226 1.42 23.79 6.90
C SER A 226 2.56 24.81 6.98
N GLU A 227 2.52 25.71 7.97
CA GLU A 227 3.53 26.76 8.15
C GLU A 227 4.79 26.23 8.86
N ASN A 228 4.57 25.58 10.01
CA ASN A 228 5.58 25.16 10.98
C ASN A 228 5.83 23.65 10.99
N GLY A 229 5.19 22.90 10.11
CA GLY A 229 5.37 21.45 9.97
C GLY A 229 5.80 21.05 8.57
N ILE A 230 5.50 19.80 8.22
CA ILE A 230 5.79 19.21 6.91
C ILE A 230 4.54 18.96 6.08
N ILE A 231 3.40 19.56 6.42
CA ILE A 231 2.16 19.39 5.66
C ILE A 231 2.13 20.41 4.52
N SER A 232 1.63 20.01 3.35
CA SER A 232 1.38 20.92 2.23
C SER A 232 -0.04 20.77 1.71
N LEU A 233 -0.77 21.88 1.69
CA LEU A 233 -2.11 22.00 1.14
C LEU A 233 -1.99 22.54 -0.28
N VAL A 234 -1.76 21.65 -1.25
CA VAL A 234 -1.53 22.03 -2.65
C VAL A 234 -2.76 22.70 -3.25
N HIS A 235 -2.53 23.75 -4.05
CA HIS A 235 -3.60 24.47 -4.71
C HIS A 235 -4.33 23.59 -5.72
N LYS A 236 -5.66 23.59 -5.66
CA LYS A 236 -6.53 22.84 -6.57
C LYS A 236 -6.60 23.52 -7.95
N LYS A 237 -5.49 23.52 -8.70
CA LYS A 237 -5.47 23.94 -10.11
C LYS A 237 -6.45 23.06 -10.91
N ILE A 238 -7.11 23.62 -11.93
CA ILE A 238 -8.08 22.89 -12.78
C ILE A 238 -7.44 21.66 -13.43
N THR A 239 -6.14 21.72 -13.70
CA THR A 239 -5.31 20.65 -14.28
C THR A 239 -5.07 19.48 -13.30
N ASN A 240 -5.13 19.70 -11.98
CA ASN A 240 -4.89 18.66 -10.99
C ASN A 240 -6.21 18.06 -10.46
N LYS A 241 -6.92 17.36 -11.34
CA LYS A 241 -8.21 16.72 -11.03
C LYS A 241 -8.07 15.69 -9.89
N ARG A 242 -6.92 15.02 -9.81
CA ARG A 242 -6.60 14.01 -8.78
C ARG A 242 -6.67 14.55 -7.36
N ILE A 243 -6.14 15.74 -7.10
CA ILE A 243 -6.22 16.39 -5.76
C ILE A 243 -7.67 16.73 -5.40
N ARG A 244 -8.49 17.14 -6.37
CA ARG A 244 -9.91 17.45 -6.13
C ARG A 244 -10.71 16.22 -5.72
N ALA A 245 -10.48 15.07 -6.36
CA ALA A 245 -11.16 13.82 -6.03
C ALA A 245 -10.74 13.26 -4.67
N GLN A 246 -9.49 13.47 -4.28
CA GLN A 246 -8.93 12.87 -3.06
C GLN A 246 -9.17 13.69 -1.79
N LYS A 247 -9.69 14.93 -1.91
CA LYS A 247 -9.72 15.93 -0.81
C LYS A 247 -8.40 15.90 -0.03
N GLY A 248 -7.30 15.83 -0.78
CA GLY A 248 -6.02 15.38 -0.26
C GLY A 248 -5.13 16.52 0.21
N ALA A 249 -4.24 16.18 1.14
CA ALA A 249 -3.06 16.95 1.50
C ALA A 249 -1.82 16.08 1.28
N PHE A 250 -0.64 16.66 1.43
CA PHE A 250 0.61 15.91 1.34
C PHE A 250 1.43 16.04 2.62
N ILE A 251 2.03 14.94 3.05
CA ILE A 251 3.23 15.01 3.89
C ILE A 251 4.38 15.27 2.91
N ASN A 252 4.98 16.46 3.00
CA ASN A 252 5.99 16.97 2.10
C ASN A 252 7.38 16.84 2.73
N PHE A 253 8.14 15.85 2.28
CA PHE A 253 9.47 15.60 2.82
C PHE A 253 10.48 16.69 2.44
N ASP A 254 10.20 17.56 1.47
CA ASP A 254 11.06 18.72 1.18
C ASP A 254 11.03 19.73 2.34
N LYS A 255 9.91 19.84 3.06
CA LYS A 255 9.80 20.72 4.23
C LYS A 255 10.71 20.31 5.39
N LEU A 256 11.25 19.08 5.40
CA LEU A 256 12.26 18.68 6.38
C LEU A 256 13.54 19.52 6.29
N ILE A 257 13.84 20.17 5.16
CA ILE A 257 14.99 21.08 5.03
C ILE A 257 14.95 22.26 6.02
N LYS A 258 13.78 22.56 6.61
CA LYS A 258 13.62 23.57 7.66
C LYS A 258 14.19 23.11 9.01
N PHE A 259 14.16 21.80 9.27
CA PHE A 259 14.39 21.23 10.59
C PHE A 259 15.63 20.33 10.64
N ILE A 260 16.03 19.75 9.50
CA ILE A 260 17.02 18.68 9.49
C ILE A 260 18.44 19.19 9.71
N ASN A 261 19.14 18.52 10.61
CA ASN A 261 20.58 18.65 10.81
C ASN A 261 21.22 17.27 10.63
N PHE A 262 22.08 17.14 9.62
CA PHE A 262 22.75 15.87 9.32
C PHE A 262 24.00 15.70 10.20
N LYS A 263 23.95 14.74 11.11
CA LYS A 263 25.11 14.29 11.91
C LYS A 263 25.70 13.01 11.32
N LYS A 264 26.84 12.58 11.85
CA LYS A 264 27.47 11.32 11.45
C LYS A 264 26.59 10.16 11.93
N ASN A 265 25.94 9.46 10.98
CA ASN A 265 25.08 8.29 11.19
C ASN A 265 23.72 8.56 11.86
N GLU A 266 23.32 9.83 12.00
CA GLU A 266 22.03 10.20 12.58
C GLU A 266 21.53 11.51 11.96
N ILE A 267 20.21 11.68 11.91
CA ILE A 267 19.59 12.98 11.64
C ILE A 267 19.02 13.55 12.92
N GLU A 268 19.06 14.86 13.10
CA GLU A 268 18.30 15.54 14.15
C GLU A 268 17.30 16.50 13.50
N LEU A 269 16.11 16.61 14.10
CA LEU A 269 15.09 17.56 13.67
C LEU A 269 14.97 18.65 14.74
N GLU A 270 15.59 19.80 14.49
CA GLU A 270 15.59 20.94 15.40
C GLU A 270 14.25 21.68 15.32
N ASN A 271 13.65 21.98 16.48
CA ASN A 271 12.37 22.72 16.60
C ASN A 271 11.18 22.09 15.82
N TYR A 272 11.27 20.80 15.47
CA TYR A 272 10.20 20.09 14.80
C TYR A 272 9.29 19.40 15.82
N LYS A 273 7.98 19.52 15.62
CA LYS A 273 6.97 18.81 16.40
C LYS A 273 6.52 17.56 15.64
N PRO A 274 6.75 16.34 16.17
CA PRO A 274 6.25 15.13 15.54
C PRO A 274 4.72 15.11 15.38
N ILE A 275 4.26 14.51 14.29
CA ILE A 275 2.83 14.34 14.01
C ILE A 275 2.34 13.09 14.74
N ASP A 276 1.30 13.22 15.56
CA ASP A 276 0.67 12.06 16.19
C ASP A 276 0.04 11.16 15.12
N ARG A 277 0.41 9.89 15.14
CA ARG A 277 -0.02 8.92 14.13
C ARG A 277 -0.47 7.61 14.76
N ILE A 278 -1.70 7.18 14.45
CA ILE A 278 -2.14 5.81 14.75
C ILE A 278 -1.95 4.95 13.50
N ILE A 279 -1.31 3.79 13.66
CA ILE A 279 -1.16 2.79 12.61
C ILE A 279 -2.06 1.61 12.97
N LEU A 280 -3.17 1.46 12.26
CA LEU A 280 -4.09 0.34 12.40
C LEU A 280 -3.70 -0.77 11.44
N ASN A 281 -3.11 -1.85 11.94
CA ASN A 281 -2.67 -2.98 11.14
C ASN A 281 -3.61 -4.18 11.30
N ILE A 282 -3.96 -4.83 10.19
CA ILE A 282 -4.78 -6.03 10.18
C ILE A 282 -3.86 -7.23 10.00
N LYS A 283 -3.88 -8.17 10.96
CA LYS A 283 -2.97 -9.32 10.94
C LYS A 283 -3.74 -10.64 11.07
N PHE A 284 -3.59 -11.50 10.07
CA PHE A 284 -4.06 -12.88 10.15
C PHE A 284 -3.06 -13.76 10.92
N ASN A 285 -3.55 -14.53 11.90
CA ASN A 285 -2.71 -15.37 12.75
C ASN A 285 -3.05 -16.87 12.60
N ILE A 286 -2.24 -17.59 11.81
CA ILE A 286 -2.42 -19.02 11.55
C ILE A 286 -2.31 -19.84 12.84
N GLU A 287 -1.30 -19.59 13.67
CA GLU A 287 -1.05 -20.36 14.90
C GLU A 287 -2.20 -20.22 15.90
N ALA A 288 -2.67 -18.98 16.11
CA ALA A 288 -3.81 -18.69 16.97
C ALA A 288 -5.11 -19.30 16.42
N SER A 289 -5.26 -19.36 15.09
CA SER A 289 -6.39 -20.03 14.42
C SER A 289 -6.39 -21.53 14.75
N ILE A 290 -5.27 -22.21 14.55
CA ILE A 290 -5.12 -23.65 14.85
C ILE A 290 -5.40 -23.92 16.34
N LYS A 291 -4.84 -23.10 17.24
CA LYS A 291 -5.05 -23.22 18.69
C LYS A 291 -6.53 -23.03 19.07
N SER A 292 -7.19 -22.02 18.51
CA SER A 292 -8.62 -21.76 18.77
C SER A 292 -9.49 -22.94 18.31
N LEU A 293 -9.25 -23.47 17.11
CA LEU A 293 -10.04 -24.57 16.54
C LEU A 293 -9.84 -25.88 17.33
N LYS A 294 -8.60 -26.20 17.73
CA LYS A 294 -8.32 -27.38 18.57
C LYS A 294 -9.01 -27.29 19.93
N ASN A 295 -9.02 -26.12 20.57
CA ASN A 295 -9.72 -25.92 21.84
C ASN A 295 -11.24 -26.10 21.70
N GLN A 296 -11.82 -25.65 20.58
CA GLN A 296 -13.24 -25.86 20.27
C GLN A 296 -13.56 -27.34 20.07
N GLN A 297 -12.71 -28.09 19.37
CA GLN A 297 -12.86 -29.54 19.23
C GLN A 297 -12.85 -30.25 20.58
N SER A 298 -11.87 -29.94 21.45
CA SER A 298 -11.78 -30.53 22.79
C SER A 298 -12.99 -30.23 23.67
N SER A 299 -13.60 -29.05 23.52
CA SER A 299 -14.79 -28.65 24.28
C SER A 299 -16.07 -29.36 23.80
N ASN A 300 -16.20 -29.58 22.49
CA ASN A 300 -17.38 -30.22 21.89
C ASN A 300 -17.48 -31.73 22.17
N HIS A 301 -16.37 -32.41 22.53
CA HIS A 301 -16.41 -33.84 22.91
C HIS A 301 -17.25 -34.15 24.16
N THR A 302 -17.77 -33.15 24.87
CA THR A 302 -18.68 -33.33 26.03
C THR A 302 -20.18 -33.29 25.67
N LYS A 303 -20.56 -33.02 24.41
CA LYS A 303 -21.96 -33.09 23.95
C LYS A 303 -22.10 -34.02 22.75
N PRO A 304 -22.96 -35.05 22.81
CA PRO A 304 -23.17 -35.94 21.68
C PRO A 304 -24.13 -35.28 20.69
N GLU A 305 -23.63 -34.63 19.63
CA GLU A 305 -24.34 -34.46 18.34
C GLU A 305 -23.46 -33.80 17.24
N ASP A 306 -23.64 -34.30 16.01
CA ASP A 306 -23.10 -33.94 14.69
C ASP A 306 -21.62 -34.19 14.33
N ASP A 307 -21.41 -35.40 13.78
CA ASP A 307 -20.23 -35.89 13.04
C ASP A 307 -19.86 -35.02 11.81
N LEU A 308 -20.76 -34.12 11.38
CA LEU A 308 -20.51 -33.13 10.31
C LEU A 308 -19.71 -31.91 10.80
N SER A 309 -19.91 -31.45 12.04
CA SER A 309 -19.23 -30.25 12.56
C SER A 309 -17.77 -30.53 12.91
N SER A 310 -17.50 -31.72 13.48
CA SER A 310 -16.17 -32.20 13.82
C SER A 310 -15.30 -32.42 12.57
N LYS A 311 -15.88 -33.04 11.51
CA LYS A 311 -15.21 -33.24 10.22
C LYS A 311 -14.88 -31.92 9.51
N ASN A 312 -15.74 -30.90 9.65
CA ASN A 312 -15.48 -29.57 9.09
C ASN A 312 -14.29 -28.90 9.81
N LEU A 313 -14.29 -28.89 11.15
CA LEU A 313 -13.19 -28.34 11.96
C LEU A 313 -11.84 -29.00 11.64
N ASP A 314 -11.81 -30.34 11.51
CA ASP A 314 -10.60 -31.08 11.12
C ASP A 314 -10.10 -30.68 9.73
N GLY A 315 -11.02 -30.44 8.79
CA GLY A 315 -10.71 -29.94 7.46
C GLY A 315 -10.03 -28.57 7.50
N VAL A 316 -10.56 -27.64 8.30
CA VAL A 316 -9.99 -26.30 8.47
C VAL A 316 -8.61 -26.37 9.12
N ILE A 317 -8.44 -27.18 10.18
CA ILE A 317 -7.14 -27.37 10.83
C ILE A 317 -6.12 -27.95 9.87
N LYS A 318 -6.46 -28.98 9.10
CA LYS A 318 -5.54 -29.59 8.10
C LYS A 318 -5.13 -28.59 7.01
N PHE A 319 -6.04 -27.73 6.59
CA PHE A 319 -5.75 -26.65 5.65
C PHE A 319 -4.75 -25.65 6.23
N LEU A 320 -5.01 -25.16 7.46
CA LEU A 320 -4.12 -24.22 8.16
C LEU A 320 -2.75 -24.84 8.49
N GLU A 321 -2.70 -26.14 8.76
CA GLU A 321 -1.45 -26.90 8.96
C GLU A 321 -0.70 -27.21 7.64
N GLY A 322 -1.26 -26.87 6.48
CA GLY A 322 -0.61 -27.05 5.17
C GLY A 322 -0.47 -28.51 4.72
N LYS A 323 -1.19 -29.46 5.35
CA LYS A 323 -0.98 -30.91 5.16
C LYS A 323 -1.51 -31.51 3.83
N SER A 324 -2.13 -30.72 2.96
CA SER A 324 -2.88 -31.24 1.80
C SER A 324 -2.17 -31.29 0.43
N VAL A 325 -0.88 -30.93 0.30
CA VAL A 325 -0.17 -31.09 -1.00
C VAL A 325 1.27 -31.58 -0.81
N LYS A 326 1.68 -32.49 -1.71
CA LYS A 326 2.92 -33.26 -1.76
C LYS A 326 4.17 -32.49 -1.27
N SER A 327 4.88 -33.17 -0.39
CA SER A 327 6.19 -32.89 0.19
C SER A 327 7.17 -32.31 -0.83
N GLY A 328 7.56 -31.05 -0.65
CA GLY A 328 8.61 -30.42 -1.46
C GLY A 328 8.67 -28.88 -1.45
N SER A 329 7.67 -28.16 -0.91
CA SER A 329 7.69 -26.69 -0.85
C SER A 329 8.09 -26.16 0.53
N ASP A 330 8.94 -25.13 0.56
CA ASP A 330 9.32 -24.37 1.76
C ASP A 330 8.10 -23.94 2.59
N LYS A 331 8.15 -24.18 3.92
CA LYS A 331 7.06 -23.84 4.86
C LYS A 331 6.64 -22.37 4.77
N ASN A 332 7.59 -21.44 4.62
CA ASN A 332 7.31 -20.00 4.53
C ASN A 332 6.43 -19.65 3.31
N ASN A 333 6.64 -20.33 2.17
CA ASN A 333 5.82 -20.14 0.97
C ASN A 333 4.39 -20.67 1.15
N GLN A 334 4.16 -21.62 2.08
CA GLN A 334 2.83 -22.15 2.35
C GLN A 334 2.03 -21.21 3.26
N GLU A 335 2.65 -20.69 4.33
CA GLU A 335 1.99 -19.73 5.22
C GLU A 335 1.58 -18.44 4.49
N GLU A 336 2.41 -17.96 3.57
CA GLU A 336 2.05 -16.82 2.72
C GLU A 336 0.86 -17.11 1.81
N ARG A 337 0.77 -18.32 1.26
CA ARG A 337 -0.38 -18.73 0.42
C ARG A 337 -1.65 -18.78 1.25
N ILE A 338 -1.62 -19.48 2.38
CA ILE A 338 -2.78 -19.60 3.28
C ILE A 338 -3.24 -18.22 3.73
N SER A 339 -2.33 -17.37 4.20
CA SER A 339 -2.66 -16.00 4.62
C SER A 339 -3.21 -15.19 3.45
N GLY A 340 -2.63 -15.35 2.25
CA GLY A 340 -3.09 -14.72 1.01
C GLY A 340 -4.53 -15.08 0.67
N ASP A 341 -4.94 -16.33 0.83
CA ASP A 341 -6.31 -16.79 0.55
C ASP A 341 -7.32 -16.13 1.51
N TYR A 342 -6.98 -15.99 2.79
CA TYR A 342 -7.82 -15.24 3.74
C TYR A 342 -7.86 -13.75 3.41
N TYR A 343 -6.72 -13.15 3.11
CA TYR A 343 -6.63 -11.74 2.75
C TYR A 343 -7.42 -11.42 1.48
N GLU A 344 -7.45 -12.30 0.49
CA GLU A 344 -8.22 -12.12 -0.75
C GLU A 344 -9.72 -12.01 -0.48
N LEU A 345 -10.25 -12.87 0.41
CA LEU A 345 -11.67 -12.81 0.78
C LEU A 345 -12.00 -11.62 1.67
N ILE A 346 -11.12 -11.28 2.62
CA ILE A 346 -11.25 -10.06 3.45
C ILE A 346 -11.24 -8.82 2.56
N GLN A 347 -10.33 -8.75 1.60
CA GLN A 347 -10.22 -7.67 0.63
C GLN A 347 -11.53 -7.48 -0.13
N ARG A 348 -12.10 -8.58 -0.65
CA ARG A 348 -13.38 -8.58 -1.36
C ARG A 348 -14.53 -8.12 -0.47
N GLU A 349 -14.59 -8.59 0.77
CA GLU A 349 -15.61 -8.18 1.74
C GLU A 349 -15.55 -6.67 2.01
N LEU A 350 -14.36 -6.15 2.31
CA LEU A 350 -14.15 -4.73 2.59
C LEU A 350 -14.45 -3.85 1.38
N LEU A 351 -14.03 -4.25 0.17
CA LEU A 351 -14.35 -3.54 -1.07
C LEU A 351 -15.86 -3.53 -1.36
N ARG A 352 -16.54 -4.66 -1.16
CA ARG A 352 -18.00 -4.73 -1.27
C ARG A 352 -18.68 -3.77 -0.30
N LYS A 353 -18.21 -3.72 0.96
CA LYS A 353 -18.72 -2.79 1.96
C LYS A 353 -18.46 -1.34 1.60
N LEU A 354 -17.27 -0.99 1.10
CA LEU A 354 -17.01 0.36 0.60
C LEU A 354 -17.99 0.75 -0.53
N LYS A 355 -18.25 -0.17 -1.46
CA LYS A 355 -19.22 0.04 -2.54
C LYS A 355 -20.65 0.28 -2.03
N GLU A 356 -21.10 -0.45 -1.01
CA GLU A 356 -22.40 -0.21 -0.35
C GLU A 356 -22.53 1.21 0.22
N TYR A 357 -21.40 1.85 0.57
CA TYR A 357 -21.32 3.23 1.05
C TYR A 357 -20.99 4.24 -0.07
N ASN A 358 -21.14 3.86 -1.34
CA ASN A 358 -20.84 4.65 -2.53
C ASN A 358 -19.35 5.04 -2.68
N TYR A 359 -18.44 4.22 -2.15
CA TYR A 359 -17.01 4.33 -2.39
C TYR A 359 -16.54 3.25 -3.34
N GLU A 360 -16.19 3.65 -4.57
CA GLU A 360 -15.69 2.76 -5.61
C GLU A 360 -14.28 3.17 -6.04
N THR A 361 -13.45 2.20 -6.44
CA THR A 361 -12.05 2.43 -6.88
C THR A 361 -11.95 3.31 -8.12
N ASN A 362 -12.92 3.24 -9.03
CA ASN A 362 -13.01 4.10 -10.21
C ASN A 362 -13.07 5.60 -9.87
N ALA A 363 -13.67 5.96 -8.73
CA ALA A 363 -13.82 7.33 -8.29
C ALA A 363 -12.49 7.96 -7.83
N LEU A 364 -11.44 7.16 -7.66
CA LEU A 364 -10.07 7.63 -7.39
C LEU A 364 -9.38 8.22 -8.63
N PHE A 365 -9.91 7.97 -9.83
CA PHE A 365 -9.31 8.36 -11.10
C PHE A 365 -10.22 9.35 -11.86
N PRO A 366 -10.21 10.63 -11.46
CA PRO A 366 -10.99 11.66 -12.13
C PRO A 366 -10.39 12.08 -13.48
N ASP A 367 -9.13 11.71 -13.74
CA ASP A 367 -8.50 11.95 -15.04
C ASP A 367 -8.82 10.82 -16.02
N PHE A 368 -9.05 11.21 -17.28
CA PHE A 368 -9.43 10.26 -18.32
C PHE A 368 -8.31 9.26 -18.62
N SER A 369 -7.05 9.70 -18.67
CA SER A 369 -5.91 8.82 -18.92
C SER A 369 -5.76 7.82 -17.78
N ASP A 370 -5.79 8.28 -16.53
CA ASP A 370 -5.69 7.42 -15.36
C ASP A 370 -6.85 6.42 -15.29
N TYR A 371 -8.07 6.86 -15.61
CA TYR A 371 -9.25 6.00 -15.67
C TYR A 371 -9.11 4.92 -16.76
N LEU A 372 -8.62 5.27 -17.94
CA LEU A 372 -8.36 4.30 -19.01
C LEU A 372 -7.25 3.31 -18.64
N ILE A 373 -6.17 3.78 -18.01
CA ILE A 373 -5.10 2.90 -17.50
C ILE A 373 -5.68 1.94 -16.47
N TYR A 374 -6.46 2.45 -15.51
CA TYR A 374 -7.14 1.63 -14.52
C TYR A 374 -8.06 0.59 -15.18
N LYS A 375 -8.91 1.01 -16.13
CA LYS A 375 -9.82 0.11 -16.84
C LYS A 375 -9.09 -0.92 -17.69
N SER A 376 -7.97 -0.56 -18.32
CA SER A 376 -7.18 -1.52 -19.10
C SER A 376 -6.60 -2.63 -18.21
N LYS A 377 -6.23 -2.33 -16.95
CA LYS A 377 -5.76 -3.32 -15.97
C LYS A 377 -6.84 -4.31 -15.52
N GLU A 378 -8.13 -4.01 -15.70
CA GLU A 378 -9.20 -5.00 -15.45
C GLU A 378 -9.18 -6.13 -16.50
N PHE A 379 -8.50 -5.91 -17.64
CA PHE A 379 -8.36 -6.86 -18.74
C PHE A 379 -6.92 -7.35 -18.85
N GLU A 380 -6.46 -8.13 -17.87
CA GLU A 380 -5.19 -8.84 -18.02
C GLU A 380 -5.35 -10.03 -18.98
N LEU A 381 -4.34 -10.24 -19.84
CA LEU A 381 -4.22 -11.48 -20.59
C LEU A 381 -4.17 -12.63 -19.57
N LYS A 382 -5.04 -13.64 -19.73
CA LYS A 382 -4.89 -14.88 -18.96
C LYS A 382 -3.45 -15.34 -19.14
N ASP A 383 -2.74 -15.40 -18.01
CA ASP A 383 -1.34 -15.77 -17.93
C ASP A 383 -1.22 -17.22 -18.44
N ASP A 384 -1.08 -17.41 -19.76
CA ASP A 384 -0.65 -18.68 -20.35
C ASP A 384 0.83 -18.85 -19.99
N LYS A 385 1.09 -19.20 -18.73
CA LYS A 385 2.36 -19.77 -18.27
C LYS A 385 2.52 -21.17 -18.86
N LYS A 386 2.52 -21.27 -20.20
CA LYS A 386 2.80 -22.47 -20.98
C LYS A 386 2.95 -22.19 -22.49
N SER A 387 3.69 -21.16 -22.92
CA SER A 387 4.04 -21.10 -24.37
C SER A 387 5.36 -20.47 -24.79
N ASN A 388 6.00 -19.61 -23.99
CA ASN A 388 7.21 -18.92 -24.50
C ASN A 388 8.48 -19.81 -24.60
N ARG A 389 8.45 -21.04 -24.09
CA ARG A 389 9.54 -22.03 -24.29
C ARG A 389 9.33 -22.94 -25.51
N ALA A 390 8.10 -23.05 -26.01
CA ALA A 390 7.78 -23.85 -27.21
C ALA A 390 8.08 -23.06 -28.49
N VAL A 391 7.69 -21.78 -28.53
CA VAL A 391 7.93 -20.90 -29.70
C VAL A 391 9.43 -20.66 -29.95
N LEU A 392 10.23 -20.50 -28.88
CA LEU A 392 11.69 -20.35 -29.00
C LEU A 392 12.41 -21.65 -29.44
N ASN A 393 11.82 -22.82 -29.19
CA ASN A 393 12.37 -24.10 -29.60
C ASN A 393 11.93 -24.49 -31.03
N GLU A 394 10.77 -24.04 -31.51
CA GLU A 394 10.36 -24.17 -32.91
C GLU A 394 11.15 -23.23 -33.83
N LEU A 395 11.44 -22.00 -33.39
CA LEU A 395 12.30 -21.08 -34.14
C LEU A 395 13.75 -21.56 -34.27
N LYS A 396 14.26 -22.33 -33.29
CA LYS A 396 15.58 -22.97 -33.35
C LYS A 396 15.61 -24.28 -34.16
N LYS A 397 14.47 -24.96 -34.33
CA LYS A 397 14.36 -26.13 -35.22
C LYS A 397 14.24 -25.74 -36.70
N ASN A 398 13.63 -24.59 -36.99
CA ASN A 398 13.44 -24.12 -38.36
C ASN A 398 14.67 -23.40 -38.96
N SER A 399 15.73 -23.14 -38.18
CA SER A 399 16.99 -22.56 -38.68
C SER A 399 18.01 -23.59 -39.20
N ASN A 400 17.74 -24.89 -39.07
CA ASN A 400 18.67 -25.96 -39.47
C ASN A 400 18.30 -26.73 -40.74
N ASN A 401 17.23 -26.33 -41.45
CA ASN A 401 16.85 -26.96 -42.71
C ASN A 401 16.56 -25.89 -43.78
N LEU A 402 17.58 -25.48 -44.54
CA LEU A 402 17.46 -25.25 -45.98
C LEU A 402 18.87 -25.20 -46.62
N PRO A 403 19.02 -25.72 -47.85
CA PRO A 403 20.30 -26.17 -48.38
C PRO A 403 21.12 -25.06 -49.04
N TYR A 404 22.43 -25.28 -48.98
CA TYR A 404 23.46 -24.61 -49.76
C TYR A 404 23.10 -24.55 -51.26
N HIS A 405 22.97 -23.35 -51.83
CA HIS A 405 23.21 -23.13 -53.25
C HIS A 405 23.93 -21.80 -53.50
N LYS A 406 25.13 -21.90 -54.08
CA LYS A 406 25.95 -20.79 -54.59
C LYS A 406 25.50 -20.40 -56.01
N SER A 407 25.33 -19.09 -56.29
CA SER A 407 25.80 -18.40 -57.51
C SER A 407 25.54 -16.87 -57.37
N LYS A 408 26.58 -16.02 -57.25
CA LYS A 408 27.34 -15.23 -58.25
C LYS A 408 26.60 -14.03 -58.89
N LYS A 409 27.11 -12.81 -58.55
CA LYS A 409 27.31 -11.55 -59.34
C LYS A 409 26.07 -11.01 -60.11
N ASN A 410 25.70 -9.72 -60.14
CA ASN A 410 26.50 -8.51 -60.37
C ASN A 410 25.61 -7.22 -60.36
N ARG A 411 26.23 -6.05 -60.12
CA ARG A 411 25.94 -4.68 -60.65
C ARG A 411 24.71 -3.85 -60.21
N LYS A 412 25.06 -2.74 -59.52
CA LYS A 412 24.74 -1.31 -59.73
C LYS A 412 23.34 -0.92 -60.25
N GLY A 413 22.63 -0.13 -59.44
CA GLY A 413 21.59 0.80 -59.89
C GLY A 413 21.22 1.80 -58.79
N LYS A 414 21.65 3.06 -58.95
CA LYS A 414 21.05 4.23 -58.27
C LYS A 414 19.57 4.29 -58.65
N TYR A 415 18.67 4.70 -57.75
CA TYR A 415 17.74 5.83 -57.96
C TYR A 415 16.80 6.04 -56.76
N ARG A 416 16.73 7.31 -56.36
CA ARG A 416 15.59 8.10 -55.86
C ARG A 416 14.75 7.57 -54.69
N ILE A 417 14.99 8.25 -53.57
CA ILE A 417 14.03 8.54 -52.51
C ILE A 417 12.82 9.27 -53.11
N THR A 418 11.63 8.69 -52.98
CA THR A 418 10.35 9.40 -53.04
C THR A 418 9.60 9.17 -51.74
N ARG A 419 9.40 10.27 -51.00
CA ARG A 419 8.43 10.37 -49.90
C ARG A 419 7.03 10.21 -50.47
N VAL A 420 6.22 9.34 -49.87
CA VAL A 420 4.77 9.55 -49.82
C VAL A 420 4.32 9.35 -48.37
N TRP A 421 3.79 10.43 -47.83
CA TRP A 421 3.06 10.50 -46.58
C TRP A 421 1.76 9.70 -46.65
N ARG A 422 1.47 8.90 -45.61
CA ARG A 422 0.14 8.87 -45.00
C ARG A 422 0.31 8.81 -43.48
N LYS A 423 0.00 9.95 -42.87
CA LYS A 423 -0.20 10.19 -41.45
C LYS A 423 -1.39 9.37 -40.97
N SER A 424 -1.19 8.68 -39.87
CA SER A 424 -2.23 8.30 -38.92
C SER A 424 -1.77 8.80 -37.56
N LEU A 425 -2.73 9.40 -36.84
CA LEU A 425 -2.72 9.72 -35.41
C LEU A 425 -1.94 10.99 -35.01
#